data_AF-I2NR45-F1
#
_entry.id   AF-I2NR45-F1
#
_cell.length_a   1.000
_cell.length_b   1.000
_cell.length_c   1.000
_cell.angle_alpha   90.00
_cell.angle_beta   90.00
_cell.angle_gamma   90.00
#
_symmetry.space_group_name_H-M   'P 1'
#
loop_
_entity.id
_entity.type
_entity.pdbx_description
1 polymer ?
#
loop_
_entity_poly.entity_id
_entity_poly.type
_entity_poly.pdbx_seq_one_letter_code
_entity_poly.pdbx_strand_id
1 'polypeptide(L)'
;GAEVTDKFDITVNNGVITATLKDGFTKSLGDAENTQVIDTTKFEFGRYYKFDIPTTVKADVPGGVDIENTAAQVVNYYNPTTKKVEKPSKPTEKRVNNVPIQIELDFKKALAGRQLKANEFTFQLLDDDEFNVLETATNDKDGKVKFTSLKYTNNDIGVYRYKVVEVAGTDSTVTYDNMKAVVTVTVSHDGTAKALVAKVGDIADKEFNNTVTPPEEPKFQPEKYVVSKEKYDITGDKLVDDDKELADKYADTNADPYADNASNNEKENLNTK
;
A
#
# COMPACT_ATOMS: atom_id res chain seq x y z
N GLY A 1 -38.93 9.28 11.96
CA GLY A 1 -39.67 10.55 11.91
C GLY A 1 -39.23 11.36 10.73
N ALA A 2 -39.99 12.36 10.32
CA ALA A 2 -39.52 13.33 9.32
C ALA A 2 -38.24 14.02 9.84
N GLU A 3 -37.28 14.24 8.95
CA GLU A 3 -36.06 15.01 9.21
C GLU A 3 -36.47 16.49 9.36
N VAL A 4 -35.98 17.17 10.40
CA VAL A 4 -36.36 18.57 10.69
C VAL A 4 -35.15 19.44 11.06
N THR A 5 -33.94 18.96 10.86
CA THR A 5 -32.71 19.70 11.21
C THR A 5 -32.66 21.03 10.45
N ASP A 6 -33.18 21.08 9.23
CA ASP A 6 -33.28 22.29 8.41
C ASP A 6 -34.12 23.42 9.05
N LYS A 7 -35.02 23.09 9.99
CA LYS A 7 -35.87 24.06 10.71
C LYS A 7 -35.16 24.74 11.89
N PHE A 8 -33.89 24.41 12.14
CA PHE A 8 -33.14 24.90 13.28
C PHE A 8 -31.80 25.52 12.84
N ASP A 9 -31.36 26.52 13.59
CA ASP A 9 -30.03 27.08 13.52
C ASP A 9 -29.10 26.27 14.41
N ILE A 10 -28.10 25.65 13.79
CA ILE A 10 -27.11 24.83 14.47
C ILE A 10 -25.85 25.67 14.64
N THR A 11 -25.42 25.83 15.88
CA THR A 11 -24.16 26.50 16.22
C THR A 11 -23.26 25.57 17.01
N VAL A 12 -21.96 25.65 16.75
CA VAL A 12 -20.94 24.89 17.47
C VAL A 12 -19.96 25.89 18.06
N ASN A 13 -19.97 26.02 19.38
CA ASN A 13 -19.07 26.93 20.10
C ASN A 13 -18.42 26.19 21.25
N ASN A 14 -17.09 26.16 21.28
CA ASN A 14 -16.30 25.51 22.34
C ASN A 14 -16.74 24.07 22.67
N GLY A 15 -17.09 23.28 21.65
CA GLY A 15 -17.52 21.89 21.83
C GLY A 15 -18.98 21.71 22.26
N VAL A 16 -19.73 22.80 22.46
CA VAL A 16 -21.17 22.78 22.70
C VAL A 16 -21.91 22.97 21.38
N ILE A 17 -22.74 21.99 21.04
CA ILE A 17 -23.65 22.05 19.91
C ILE A 17 -24.98 22.61 20.41
N THR A 18 -25.41 23.75 19.89
CA THR A 18 -26.72 24.34 20.20
C THR A 18 -27.58 24.30 18.95
N ALA A 19 -28.76 23.69 19.06
CA ALA A 19 -29.79 23.69 18.03
C ALA A 19 -30.96 24.57 18.50
N THR A 20 -31.13 25.72 17.86
CA THR A 20 -32.20 26.67 18.16
C THR A 20 -33.23 26.65 17.05
N LEU A 21 -34.51 26.56 17.39
CA LEU A 21 -35.56 26.59 16.37
C LEU A 21 -35.56 27.95 15.64
N LYS A 22 -35.60 27.94 14.30
CA LYS A 22 -35.59 29.16 13.49
C LYS A 22 -36.84 30.01 13.71
N ASP A 23 -36.69 31.31 13.50
CA ASP A 23 -37.82 32.22 13.47
C ASP A 23 -38.88 31.78 12.45
N GLY A 24 -40.13 32.00 12.79
CA GLY A 24 -41.26 31.60 11.97
C GLY A 24 -41.69 30.14 12.10
N PHE A 25 -41.03 29.30 12.90
CA PHE A 25 -41.54 27.96 13.25
C PHE A 25 -42.34 27.91 14.57
N THR A 26 -42.54 29.07 15.19
CA THR A 26 -43.43 29.25 16.35
C THR A 26 -44.67 30.05 15.96
N LYS A 27 -45.70 29.94 16.79
CA LYS A 27 -46.90 30.79 16.76
C LYS A 27 -47.26 31.24 18.17
N SER A 28 -47.88 32.41 18.25
CA SER A 28 -48.47 32.90 19.51
C SER A 28 -49.71 32.10 19.88
N LEU A 29 -49.91 31.89 21.18
CA LEU A 29 -51.18 31.40 21.73
C LEU A 29 -52.27 32.49 21.78
N GLY A 30 -51.92 33.76 21.57
CA GLY A 30 -52.86 34.89 21.66
C GLY A 30 -53.23 35.26 23.10
N ASP A 31 -52.44 34.83 24.08
CA ASP A 31 -52.53 35.24 25.48
C ASP A 31 -51.84 36.60 25.71
N ALA A 32 -52.11 37.22 26.87
CA ALA A 32 -51.55 38.53 27.22
C ALA A 32 -50.01 38.55 27.25
N GLU A 33 -49.39 37.40 27.52
CA GLU A 33 -47.94 37.21 27.59
C GLU A 33 -47.31 36.86 26.23
N ASN A 34 -48.10 36.75 25.16
CA ASN A 34 -47.66 36.37 23.81
C ASN A 34 -46.80 35.09 23.78
N THR A 35 -47.22 34.07 24.53
CA THR A 35 -46.50 32.81 24.68
C THR A 35 -46.30 32.14 23.31
N GLN A 36 -45.05 31.91 22.95
CA GLN A 36 -44.68 31.24 21.69
C GLN A 36 -44.64 29.72 21.88
N VAL A 37 -45.34 29.00 21.00
CA VAL A 37 -45.33 27.54 20.91
C VAL A 37 -44.94 27.09 19.50
N ILE A 38 -44.43 25.87 19.37
CA ILE A 38 -44.10 25.29 18.06
C ILE A 38 -45.36 25.25 17.19
N ASP A 39 -45.27 25.79 15.98
CA ASP A 39 -46.35 25.73 15.01
C ASP A 39 -46.33 24.39 14.26
N THR A 40 -47.04 23.40 14.79
CA THR A 40 -47.13 22.05 14.22
C THR A 40 -47.66 22.00 12.78
N THR A 41 -48.24 23.08 12.25
CA THR A 41 -48.65 23.17 10.83
C THR A 41 -47.47 23.31 9.88
N LYS A 42 -46.31 23.76 10.39
CA LYS A 42 -45.05 23.91 9.64
C LYS A 42 -44.15 22.68 9.73
N PHE A 43 -44.65 21.62 10.35
CA PHE A 43 -44.01 20.32 10.50
C PHE A 43 -44.89 19.29 9.82
N GLU A 44 -44.26 18.32 9.14
CA GLU A 44 -45.00 17.18 8.61
C GLU A 44 -45.65 16.40 9.75
N PHE A 45 -46.87 15.90 9.55
CA PHE A 45 -47.57 15.17 10.61
C PHE A 45 -46.74 13.96 11.07
N GLY A 46 -46.29 13.98 12.32
CA GLY A 46 -45.45 12.94 12.87
C GLY A 46 -45.53 12.87 14.40
N ARG A 47 -45.52 11.64 14.93
CA ARG A 47 -45.35 11.38 16.37
C ARG A 47 -43.91 11.62 16.84
N TYR A 48 -42.96 11.43 15.94
CA TYR A 48 -41.53 11.60 16.20
C TYR A 48 -40.90 12.32 15.01
N TYR A 49 -40.00 13.26 15.31
CA TYR A 49 -39.15 13.93 14.35
C TYR A 49 -37.72 13.50 14.56
N LYS A 50 -36.94 13.48 13.47
CA LYS A 50 -35.52 13.12 13.50
C LYS A 50 -34.68 14.39 13.47
N PHE A 51 -33.60 14.37 14.22
CA PHE A 51 -32.61 15.43 14.30
C PHE A 51 -31.23 14.84 14.06
N ASP A 52 -30.55 15.25 12.99
CA ASP A 52 -29.25 14.73 12.59
C ASP A 52 -28.24 15.87 12.47
N ILE A 53 -27.31 15.95 13.42
CA ILE A 53 -26.24 16.95 13.40
C ILE A 53 -24.91 16.22 13.15
N PRO A 54 -24.45 16.13 11.90
CA PRO A 54 -23.14 15.55 11.61
C PRO A 54 -22.05 16.46 12.17
N THR A 55 -21.14 15.90 12.95
CA THR A 55 -19.96 16.62 13.47
C THR A 55 -18.71 15.79 13.25
N THR A 56 -17.58 16.49 13.12
CA THR A 56 -16.27 15.87 12.93
C THR A 56 -15.43 16.16 14.16
N VAL A 57 -14.82 15.11 14.72
CA VAL A 57 -13.82 15.24 15.78
C VAL A 57 -12.62 16.00 15.22
N LYS A 58 -12.11 16.98 15.96
CA LYS A 58 -10.94 17.75 15.53
C LYS A 58 -9.69 16.85 15.49
N ALA A 59 -8.77 17.14 14.58
CA ALA A 59 -7.55 16.34 14.37
C ALA A 59 -6.52 16.44 15.51
N ASP A 60 -6.65 17.45 16.38
CA ASP A 60 -5.78 17.67 17.54
C ASP A 60 -6.18 16.83 18.77
N VAL A 61 -7.31 16.11 18.71
CA VAL A 61 -7.71 15.21 19.79
C VAL A 61 -6.79 13.99 19.79
N PRO A 62 -6.11 13.69 20.91
CA PRO A 62 -5.25 12.51 21.00
C PRO A 62 -6.01 11.22 20.72
N GLY A 63 -5.36 10.28 20.03
CA GLY A 63 -5.89 8.93 19.84
C GLY A 63 -6.11 8.21 21.18
N GLY A 64 -7.14 7.37 21.22
CA GLY A 64 -7.51 6.57 22.38
C GLY A 64 -8.39 7.28 23.41
N VAL A 65 -8.66 8.58 23.24
CA VAL A 65 -9.52 9.34 24.17
C VAL A 65 -11.00 9.07 23.89
N ASP A 66 -11.76 8.88 24.97
CA ASP A 66 -13.22 8.85 24.91
C ASP A 66 -13.80 10.26 24.85
N ILE A 67 -14.60 10.51 23.82
CA ILE A 67 -15.43 11.70 23.67
C ILE A 67 -16.79 11.39 24.27
N GLU A 68 -17.02 11.89 25.47
CA GLU A 68 -18.32 11.80 26.14
C GLU A 68 -19.25 12.90 25.62
N ASN A 69 -20.27 12.53 24.85
CA ASN A 69 -21.34 13.43 24.46
C ASN A 69 -22.49 13.31 25.46
N THR A 70 -22.76 14.43 26.15
CA THR A 70 -23.92 14.56 27.06
C THR A 70 -24.89 15.55 26.44
N ALA A 71 -26.07 15.07 26.05
CA ALA A 71 -27.13 15.93 25.52
C ALA A 71 -28.06 16.36 26.65
N ALA A 72 -28.18 17.66 26.92
CA ALA A 72 -29.22 18.21 27.78
C ALA A 72 -30.42 18.67 26.93
N GLN A 73 -31.62 18.20 27.26
CA GLN A 73 -32.84 18.62 26.58
C GLN A 73 -33.67 19.54 27.48
N VAL A 74 -33.94 20.75 27.01
CA VAL A 74 -34.93 21.65 27.63
C VAL A 74 -36.17 21.65 26.77
N VAL A 75 -37.26 21.07 27.29
CA VAL A 75 -38.58 21.13 26.65
C VAL A 75 -39.38 22.22 27.32
N ASN A 76 -39.77 23.26 26.58
CA ASN A 76 -40.75 24.23 27.06
C ASN A 76 -42.14 23.67 26.75
N TYR A 77 -42.83 23.17 27.77
CA TYR A 77 -44.19 22.63 27.67
C TYR A 77 -45.18 23.67 28.17
N TYR A 78 -46.11 24.11 27.32
CA TYR A 78 -47.23 24.92 27.78
C TYR A 78 -48.32 24.02 28.36
N ASN A 79 -48.58 24.15 29.66
CA ASN A 79 -49.66 23.43 30.32
C ASN A 79 -50.97 24.24 30.15
N PRO A 80 -51.95 23.74 29.37
CA PRO A 80 -53.19 24.47 29.11
C PRO A 80 -54.09 24.60 30.34
N THR A 81 -53.92 23.73 31.35
CA THR A 81 -54.69 23.75 32.59
C THR A 81 -54.16 24.80 33.56
N THR A 82 -52.84 24.91 33.71
CA THR A 82 -52.21 25.88 34.62
C THR A 82 -51.88 27.22 33.94
N LYS A 83 -51.97 27.27 32.60
CA LYS A 83 -51.59 28.41 31.76
C LYS A 83 -50.14 28.88 31.98
N LYS A 84 -49.24 27.94 32.26
CA LYS A 84 -47.83 28.21 32.53
C LYS A 84 -46.95 27.37 31.62
N VAL A 85 -45.79 27.95 31.28
CA VAL A 85 -44.71 27.20 30.64
C VAL A 85 -43.95 26.43 31.72
N GLU A 86 -44.01 25.11 31.65
CA GLU A 86 -43.27 24.19 32.49
C GLU A 86 -42.02 23.70 31.75
N LYS A 87 -40.95 23.45 32.51
CA LYS A 87 -39.66 22.95 32.01
C LYS A 87 -39.36 21.60 32.62
N PRO A 88 -40.03 20.51 32.18
CA PRO A 88 -39.76 19.19 32.70
C PRO A 88 -38.32 18.78 32.40
N SER A 89 -37.61 18.30 33.43
CA SER A 89 -36.30 17.65 33.25
C SER A 89 -36.53 16.28 32.61
N LYS A 90 -35.91 16.06 31.45
CA LYS A 90 -35.88 14.74 30.80
C LYS A 90 -34.54 14.06 31.10
N PRO A 91 -34.52 12.72 31.28
CA PRO A 91 -33.27 12.00 31.40
C PRO A 91 -32.43 12.21 30.14
N THR A 92 -31.15 12.49 30.34
CA THR A 92 -30.19 12.70 29.25
C THR A 92 -29.59 11.37 28.82
N GLU A 93 -29.39 11.18 27.52
CA GLU A 93 -28.60 10.07 27.02
C GLU A 93 -27.12 10.46 27.01
N LYS A 94 -26.28 9.57 27.55
CA LYS A 94 -24.83 9.65 27.41
C LYS A 94 -24.41 8.75 26.26
N ARG A 95 -23.65 9.31 25.31
CA ARG A 95 -22.98 8.55 24.24
C ARG A 95 -21.48 8.73 24.36
N VAL A 96 -20.74 7.65 24.16
CA VAL A 96 -19.27 7.67 24.20
C VAL A 96 -18.77 7.29 22.82
N ASN A 97 -17.98 8.18 22.22
CA ASN A 97 -17.31 7.94 20.95
C ASN A 97 -15.80 7.88 21.20
N ASN A 98 -15.15 6.78 20.85
CA ASN A 98 -13.72 6.63 21.03
C ASN A 98 -12.94 7.12 19.81
N VAL A 99 -11.86 7.86 20.03
CA VAL A 99 -10.93 8.25 18.97
C VAL A 99 -9.99 7.08 18.71
N PRO A 100 -9.90 6.54 17.47
CA PRO A 100 -9.02 5.40 17.20
C PRO A 100 -7.54 5.72 17.44
N ILE A 101 -6.79 4.75 17.96
CA ILE A 101 -5.33 4.82 18.04
C ILE A 101 -4.75 4.32 16.73
N GLN A 102 -3.74 5.03 16.22
CA GLN A 102 -3.00 4.64 15.02
C GLN A 102 -1.61 4.17 15.41
N ILE A 103 -1.22 2.98 14.95
CA ILE A 103 0.12 2.41 15.13
C ILE A 103 0.80 2.34 13.77
N GLU A 104 1.94 3.01 13.65
CA GLU A 104 2.81 2.91 12.49
C GLU A 104 3.85 1.80 12.70
N LEU A 105 4.09 1.01 11.65
CA LEU A 105 5.10 -0.03 11.62
C LEU A 105 6.21 0.36 10.64
N ASP A 106 7.39 0.64 11.17
CA ASP A 106 8.56 1.02 10.38
C ASP A 106 9.53 -0.16 10.22
N PHE A 107 9.76 -0.56 8.98
CA PHE A 107 10.73 -1.59 8.59
C PHE A 107 11.73 -1.03 7.58
N LYS A 108 12.88 -1.69 7.47
CA LYS A 108 13.97 -1.29 6.57
C LYS A 108 14.40 -2.43 5.68
N LYS A 109 14.86 -2.09 4.48
CA LYS A 109 15.43 -2.97 3.47
C LYS A 109 16.87 -2.55 3.20
N ALA A 110 17.79 -3.50 3.36
CA ALA A 110 19.16 -3.40 2.87
C ALA A 110 19.42 -4.38 1.73
N LEU A 111 20.29 -3.96 0.81
CA LEU A 111 20.79 -4.76 -0.29
C LEU A 111 22.31 -4.62 -0.35
N ALA A 112 23.01 -5.76 -0.27
CA ALA A 112 24.45 -5.83 -0.50
C ALA A 112 24.75 -6.25 -1.95
N GLY A 113 25.84 -5.74 -2.51
CA GLY A 113 26.32 -6.08 -3.85
C GLY A 113 25.95 -5.07 -4.95
N ARG A 114 24.98 -4.18 -4.70
CA ARG A 114 24.70 -2.99 -5.53
C ARG A 114 23.80 -2.00 -4.80
N GLN A 115 23.53 -0.86 -5.44
CA GLN A 115 22.55 0.11 -4.94
C GLN A 115 21.12 -0.46 -4.99
N LEU A 116 20.37 -0.18 -3.92
CA LEU A 116 18.95 -0.47 -3.79
C LEU A 116 18.12 0.49 -4.65
N LYS A 117 17.12 -0.02 -5.36
CA LYS A 117 16.17 0.79 -6.11
C LYS A 117 14.84 0.88 -5.37
N ALA A 118 14.13 2.00 -5.54
CA ALA A 118 12.77 2.12 -5.03
C ALA A 118 11.85 1.11 -5.72
N ASN A 119 10.88 0.57 -4.98
CA ASN A 119 9.87 -0.38 -5.42
C ASN A 119 10.44 -1.70 -5.96
N GLU A 120 11.62 -2.10 -5.48
CA GLU A 120 12.33 -3.29 -5.97
C GLU A 120 11.96 -4.57 -5.23
N PHE A 121 11.78 -4.47 -3.91
CA PHE A 121 11.40 -5.58 -3.04
C PHE A 121 10.01 -5.35 -2.45
N THR A 122 9.29 -6.44 -2.29
CA THR A 122 7.89 -6.47 -1.85
C THR A 122 7.79 -7.13 -0.49
N PHE A 123 7.01 -6.53 0.40
CA PHE A 123 6.81 -6.97 1.77
C PHE A 123 5.33 -7.15 2.03
N GLN A 124 4.99 -8.17 2.82
CA GLN A 124 3.61 -8.46 3.20
C GLN A 124 3.46 -8.32 4.71
N LEU A 125 2.39 -7.64 5.12
CA LEU A 125 1.87 -7.66 6.47
C LEU A 125 0.80 -8.75 6.54
N LEU A 126 1.02 -9.73 7.39
CA LEU A 126 0.16 -10.89 7.59
C LEU A 126 -0.44 -10.87 9.00
N ASP A 127 -1.59 -11.54 9.16
CA ASP A 127 -2.09 -11.90 10.49
C ASP A 127 -1.28 -13.05 11.12
N ASP A 128 -1.66 -13.45 12.34
CA ASP A 128 -0.93 -14.47 13.12
C ASP A 128 -0.87 -15.83 12.40
N ASP A 129 -1.90 -16.14 11.61
CA ASP A 129 -2.05 -17.43 10.91
C ASP A 129 -1.22 -17.51 9.61
N GLU A 130 -0.60 -16.42 9.15
CA GLU A 130 0.23 -16.32 7.93
C GLU A 130 -0.49 -16.58 6.60
N PHE A 131 -1.75 -17.00 6.62
CA PHE A 131 -2.53 -17.31 5.41
C PHE A 131 -3.27 -16.10 4.84
N ASN A 132 -3.37 -15.01 5.58
CA ASN A 132 -4.11 -13.83 5.20
C ASN A 132 -3.18 -12.62 5.04
N VAL A 133 -3.11 -12.11 3.82
CA VAL A 133 -2.35 -10.90 3.50
C VAL A 133 -3.22 -9.68 3.82
N LEU A 134 -2.85 -8.95 4.86
CA LEU A 134 -3.55 -7.73 5.28
C LEU A 134 -3.16 -6.54 4.39
N GLU A 135 -1.87 -6.43 4.07
CA GLU A 135 -1.34 -5.36 3.23
C GLU A 135 -0.06 -5.81 2.52
N THR A 136 0.22 -5.19 1.37
CA THR A 136 1.49 -5.35 0.65
C THR A 136 2.11 -3.97 0.44
N ALA A 137 3.41 -3.84 0.74
CA ALA A 137 4.17 -2.62 0.59
C ALA A 137 5.50 -2.90 -0.13
N THR A 138 6.15 -1.85 -0.61
CA THR A 138 7.47 -1.92 -1.24
C THR A 138 8.47 -0.99 -0.56
N ASN A 139 9.76 -1.24 -0.75
CA ASN A 139 10.80 -0.34 -0.23
C ASN A 139 10.89 0.97 -1.02
N ASP A 140 11.24 2.06 -0.36
CA ASP A 140 11.67 3.29 -1.02
C ASP A 140 13.16 3.26 -1.41
N LYS A 141 13.67 4.35 -1.99
CA LYS A 141 15.07 4.49 -2.42
C LYS A 141 16.09 4.41 -1.27
N ASP A 142 15.66 4.74 -0.06
CA ASP A 142 16.47 4.73 1.17
C ASP A 142 16.28 3.41 1.95
N GLY A 143 15.48 2.50 1.39
CA GLY A 143 15.16 1.20 1.96
C GLY A 143 14.03 1.22 2.98
N LYS A 144 13.31 2.33 3.19
CA LYS A 144 12.18 2.32 4.14
C LYS A 144 11.00 1.58 3.55
N VAL A 145 10.35 0.77 4.39
CA VAL A 145 9.12 0.05 4.06
C VAL A 145 8.04 0.59 4.99
N LYS A 146 7.01 1.23 4.41
CA LYS A 146 5.92 1.86 5.16
C LYS A 146 4.60 1.18 4.84
N PHE A 147 3.95 0.64 5.87
CA PHE A 147 2.58 0.14 5.81
C PHE A 147 1.58 1.22 6.21
N THR A 148 0.30 0.99 5.90
CA THR A 148 -0.78 1.81 6.42
C THR A 148 -0.88 1.64 7.93
N SER A 149 -1.15 2.73 8.67
CA SER A 149 -1.25 2.68 10.12
C SER A 149 -2.39 1.76 10.56
N LEU A 150 -2.09 0.86 11.49
CA LEU A 150 -3.08 -0.02 12.12
C LEU A 150 -3.97 0.80 13.06
N LYS A 151 -5.30 0.65 12.96
CA LYS A 151 -6.28 1.42 13.73
C LYS A 151 -6.97 0.54 14.75
N TYR A 152 -7.01 0.99 16.00
CA TYR A 152 -7.69 0.30 17.10
C TYR A 152 -8.68 1.20 17.82
N THR A 153 -9.81 0.63 18.22
CA THR A 153 -10.89 1.28 18.96
C THR A 153 -11.19 0.53 20.25
N ASN A 154 -12.13 1.03 21.07
CA ASN A 154 -12.58 0.33 22.28
C ASN A 154 -13.15 -1.08 22.03
N ASN A 155 -13.55 -1.42 20.80
CA ASN A 155 -14.00 -2.77 20.46
C ASN A 155 -12.84 -3.75 20.21
N ASP A 156 -11.62 -3.22 20.11
CA ASP A 156 -10.42 -3.97 19.72
C ASP A 156 -9.50 -4.22 20.93
N ILE A 157 -10.06 -4.37 22.13
CA ILE A 157 -9.27 -4.69 23.32
C ILE A 157 -8.78 -6.13 23.23
N GLY A 158 -7.47 -6.32 23.29
CA GLY A 158 -6.85 -7.63 23.14
C GLY A 158 -5.39 -7.58 22.75
N VAL A 159 -4.85 -8.75 22.43
CA VAL A 159 -3.49 -8.93 21.93
C VAL A 159 -3.57 -9.37 20.49
N TYR A 160 -2.93 -8.62 19.61
CA TYR A 160 -2.84 -8.89 18.18
C TYR A 160 -1.41 -9.25 17.84
N ARG A 161 -1.24 -10.28 17.02
CA ARG A 161 0.06 -10.66 16.46
C ARG A 161 -0.01 -10.51 14.95
N TYR A 162 1.02 -9.87 14.42
CA TYR A 162 1.23 -9.69 12.99
C TYR A 162 2.60 -10.20 12.63
N LYS A 163 2.77 -10.53 11.35
CA LYS A 163 4.06 -10.94 10.79
C LYS A 163 4.35 -10.11 9.56
N VAL A 164 5.56 -9.58 9.48
CA VAL A 164 6.07 -8.93 8.27
C VAL A 164 7.08 -9.85 7.63
N VAL A 165 6.88 -10.14 6.35
CA VAL A 165 7.73 -11.02 5.55
C VAL A 165 8.10 -10.36 4.24
N GLU A 166 9.29 -10.66 3.73
CA GLU A 166 9.67 -10.33 2.37
C GLU A 166 9.13 -11.40 1.40
N VAL A 167 8.59 -10.96 0.25
CA VAL A 167 8.17 -11.85 -0.81
C VAL A 167 9.36 -12.12 -1.72
N ALA A 168 9.77 -13.39 -1.80
CA ALA A 168 10.84 -13.81 -2.69
C ALA A 168 10.46 -13.51 -4.16
N GLY A 169 11.34 -12.80 -4.86
CA GLY A 169 11.20 -12.53 -6.29
C GLY A 169 11.76 -13.64 -7.16
N THR A 170 11.94 -13.35 -8.45
CA THR A 170 12.39 -14.33 -9.46
C THR A 170 13.85 -14.14 -9.89
N ASP A 171 14.54 -13.12 -9.38
CA ASP A 171 15.93 -12.84 -9.74
C ASP A 171 16.86 -13.85 -9.05
N SER A 172 17.39 -14.80 -9.83
CA SER A 172 18.29 -15.85 -9.32
C SER A 172 19.64 -15.34 -8.85
N THR A 173 19.99 -14.09 -9.15
CA THR A 173 21.22 -13.45 -8.64
C THR A 173 21.02 -12.90 -7.23
N VAL A 174 19.77 -12.74 -6.77
CA VAL A 174 19.44 -12.21 -5.46
C VAL A 174 19.14 -13.34 -4.49
N THR A 175 19.85 -13.36 -3.36
CA THR A 175 19.44 -14.15 -2.20
C THR A 175 18.49 -13.29 -1.37
N TYR A 176 17.23 -13.72 -1.31
CA TYR A 176 16.16 -13.05 -0.58
C TYR A 176 16.20 -13.39 0.91
N ASP A 177 15.86 -12.43 1.75
CA ASP A 177 15.74 -12.63 3.19
C ASP A 177 14.48 -13.46 3.52
N ASN A 178 14.66 -14.51 4.32
CA ASN A 178 13.57 -15.38 4.80
C ASN A 178 13.09 -15.01 6.21
N MET A 179 13.58 -13.90 6.77
CA MET A 179 13.17 -13.38 8.06
C MET A 179 11.64 -13.20 8.13
N LYS A 180 11.07 -13.55 9.29
CA LYS A 180 9.70 -13.21 9.66
C LYS A 180 9.73 -12.31 10.88
N ALA A 181 9.46 -11.02 10.68
CA ALA A 181 9.42 -10.07 11.79
C ALA A 181 8.06 -10.16 12.50
N VAL A 182 8.07 -10.63 13.75
CA VAL A 182 6.86 -10.76 14.57
C VAL A 182 6.58 -9.45 15.30
N VAL A 183 5.37 -8.91 15.13
CA VAL A 183 4.89 -7.70 15.79
C VAL A 183 3.74 -8.08 16.72
N THR A 184 3.89 -7.78 18.01
CA THR A 184 2.79 -7.95 18.98
C THR A 184 2.25 -6.59 19.37
N VAL A 185 0.96 -6.35 19.17
CA VAL A 185 0.27 -5.12 19.60
C VAL A 185 -0.69 -5.49 20.73
N THR A 186 -0.53 -4.87 21.89
CA THR A 186 -1.45 -5.02 23.03
C THR A 186 -2.31 -3.77 23.13
N VAL A 187 -3.62 -3.94 22.99
CA VAL A 187 -4.61 -2.88 23.11
C VAL A 187 -5.36 -3.06 24.43
N SER A 188 -5.33 -2.04 25.27
CA SER A 188 -5.89 -2.08 26.62
C SER A 188 -6.32 -0.69 27.08
N HIS A 189 -7.04 -0.61 28.20
CA HIS A 189 -7.29 0.68 28.85
C HIS A 189 -6.07 1.12 29.68
N ASP A 190 -5.84 2.43 29.80
CA ASP A 190 -4.71 3.06 30.51
C ASP A 190 -4.76 2.92 32.05
N GLY A 191 -5.51 1.95 32.57
CA GLY A 191 -5.83 1.81 33.99
C GLY A 191 -7.03 2.66 34.43
N THR A 192 -7.43 3.66 33.65
CA THR A 192 -8.76 4.27 33.73
C THR A 192 -9.62 3.71 32.60
N ALA A 193 -10.89 3.39 32.86
CA ALA A 193 -11.78 2.80 31.85
C ALA A 193 -12.19 3.79 30.72
N LYS A 194 -11.37 4.82 30.46
CA LYS A 194 -11.70 5.98 29.62
C LYS A 194 -10.67 6.28 28.53
N ALA A 195 -9.43 5.82 28.69
CA ALA A 195 -8.40 6.00 27.66
C ALA A 195 -7.93 4.64 27.19
N LEU A 196 -7.89 4.48 25.87
CA LEU A 196 -7.32 3.32 25.20
C LEU A 196 -5.82 3.57 25.02
N VAL A 197 -5.02 2.51 25.13
CA VAL A 197 -3.57 2.49 24.89
C VAL A 197 -3.26 1.28 24.04
N ALA A 198 -2.45 1.49 23.00
CA ALA A 198 -1.88 0.42 22.20
C ALA A 198 -0.36 0.42 22.36
N LYS A 199 0.19 -0.71 22.80
CA LYS A 199 1.63 -0.92 22.97
C LYS A 199 2.14 -1.92 21.95
N VAL A 200 3.14 -1.51 21.17
CA VAL A 200 3.90 -2.42 20.31
C VAL A 200 4.99 -3.07 21.17
N GLY A 201 5.07 -4.40 21.15
CA GLY A 201 6.13 -5.16 21.78
C GLY A 201 7.47 -4.99 21.05
N ASP A 202 8.54 -5.46 21.68
CA ASP A 202 9.87 -5.41 21.05
C ASP A 202 9.91 -6.32 19.82
N ILE A 203 10.30 -5.73 18.70
CA ILE A 203 10.50 -6.45 17.44
C ILE A 203 11.99 -6.78 17.37
N ALA A 204 12.32 -8.08 17.35
CA ALA A 204 13.69 -8.56 17.43
C ALA A 204 14.57 -8.06 16.29
N ASP A 205 14.01 -8.00 15.08
CA ASP A 205 14.68 -7.48 13.90
C ASP A 205 13.68 -6.78 12.97
N LYS A 206 14.10 -5.63 12.44
CA LYS A 206 13.31 -4.74 11.58
C LYS A 206 13.96 -4.50 10.22
N GLU A 207 15.13 -5.08 9.96
CA GLU A 207 15.88 -4.86 8.73
C GLU A 207 15.95 -6.17 7.92
N PHE A 208 15.36 -6.16 6.73
CA PHE A 208 15.44 -7.27 5.79
C PHE A 208 16.69 -7.12 4.93
N ASN A 209 17.53 -8.14 4.83
CA ASN A 209 18.86 -8.08 4.23
C ASN A 209 18.98 -9.02 3.03
N ASN A 210 19.06 -8.46 1.81
CA ASN A 210 19.35 -9.25 0.61
C ASN A 210 20.80 -9.11 0.18
N THR A 211 21.30 -10.11 -0.53
CA THR A 211 22.63 -10.09 -1.15
C THR A 211 22.54 -10.42 -2.63
N VAL A 212 23.23 -9.67 -3.48
CA VAL A 212 23.41 -9.98 -4.89
C VAL A 212 24.69 -10.77 -5.10
N THR A 213 24.59 -11.90 -5.79
CA THR A 213 25.72 -12.70 -6.25
C THR A 213 26.23 -12.14 -7.58
N PRO A 214 27.48 -11.63 -7.65
CA PRO A 214 28.05 -11.16 -8.90
C PRO A 214 28.18 -12.29 -9.93
N PRO A 215 28.09 -11.99 -11.25
CA PRO A 215 28.34 -13.00 -12.27
C PRO A 215 29.77 -13.53 -12.17
N GLU A 216 29.96 -14.82 -12.45
CA GLU A 216 31.29 -15.41 -12.54
C GLU A 216 32.09 -14.73 -13.66
N GLU A 217 33.37 -14.45 -13.37
CA GLU A 217 34.28 -13.90 -14.37
C GLU A 217 34.45 -14.92 -15.52
N PRO A 218 34.26 -14.52 -16.79
CA PRO A 218 34.40 -15.44 -17.90
C PRO A 218 35.84 -15.96 -17.97
N LYS A 219 36.00 -17.29 -17.90
CA LYS A 219 37.31 -17.92 -18.11
C LYS A 219 37.65 -17.86 -19.60
N PHE A 220 38.52 -16.91 -19.96
CA PHE A 220 39.07 -16.82 -21.29
C PHE A 220 39.90 -18.08 -21.62
N GLN A 221 39.40 -18.89 -22.56
CA GLN A 221 40.11 -20.07 -23.07
C GLN A 221 40.55 -19.77 -24.51
N PRO A 222 41.77 -19.24 -24.74
CA PRO A 222 42.23 -18.98 -26.09
C PRO A 222 42.41 -20.31 -26.83
N GLU A 223 41.64 -20.52 -27.89
CA GLU A 223 41.86 -21.61 -28.83
C GLU A 223 43.15 -21.32 -29.63
N LYS A 224 44.18 -22.14 -29.41
CA LYS A 224 45.41 -22.08 -30.20
C LYS A 224 45.22 -22.85 -31.50
N TYR A 225 44.96 -22.14 -32.59
CA TYR A 225 45.04 -22.70 -33.95
C TYR A 225 46.51 -22.92 -34.31
N VAL A 226 46.98 -24.18 -34.26
CA VAL A 226 48.33 -24.55 -34.70
C VAL A 226 48.29 -24.81 -36.21
N VAL A 227 48.53 -23.78 -37.02
CA VAL A 227 48.58 -23.87 -38.49
C VAL A 227 49.94 -24.37 -39.01
N SER A 228 50.83 -24.84 -38.13
CA SER A 228 52.20 -25.24 -38.45
C SER A 228 52.39 -26.77 -38.55
N LYS A 229 51.30 -27.56 -38.61
CA LYS A 229 51.38 -29.02 -38.81
C LYS A 229 50.96 -29.35 -40.24
N GLU A 230 51.84 -30.07 -40.93
CA GLU A 230 51.89 -30.42 -42.36
C GLU A 230 50.70 -31.24 -42.87
N LYS A 231 49.47 -30.73 -42.75
CA LYS A 231 48.35 -31.29 -43.52
C LYS A 231 47.92 -30.40 -44.68
N TYR A 232 48.36 -29.14 -44.67
CA TYR A 232 48.07 -28.17 -45.71
C TYR A 232 49.35 -27.41 -46.02
N ASP A 233 49.87 -27.63 -47.23
CA ASP A 233 51.02 -26.91 -47.74
C ASP A 233 50.58 -25.53 -48.21
N ILE A 234 50.67 -24.53 -47.32
CA ILE A 234 50.27 -23.14 -47.62
C ILE A 234 51.35 -22.34 -48.35
N THR A 235 52.53 -22.94 -48.58
CA THR A 235 53.71 -22.23 -49.12
C THR A 235 54.43 -22.95 -50.26
N GLY A 236 54.17 -24.24 -50.48
CA GLY A 236 54.83 -25.03 -51.50
C GLY A 236 54.01 -25.13 -52.78
N ASP A 237 54.75 -25.28 -53.88
CA ASP A 237 54.26 -25.29 -55.26
C ASP A 237 53.27 -26.43 -55.59
N LYS A 238 52.87 -27.21 -54.58
CA LYS A 238 51.96 -28.37 -54.72
C LYS A 238 50.50 -27.97 -54.94
N LEU A 239 50.09 -26.78 -54.48
CA LEU A 239 48.74 -26.24 -54.73
C LEU A 239 48.58 -25.57 -56.10
N VAL A 240 49.68 -25.35 -56.83
CA VAL A 240 49.63 -24.62 -58.12
C VAL A 240 49.68 -25.52 -59.35
N ASP A 241 49.93 -26.83 -59.18
CA ASP A 241 50.03 -27.83 -60.26
C ASP A 241 48.65 -28.41 -60.70
N ASP A 242 47.57 -27.99 -60.03
CA ASP A 242 46.17 -28.38 -60.31
C ASP A 242 45.70 -27.95 -61.71
N ASP A 243 46.21 -26.82 -62.22
CA ASP A 243 45.82 -26.27 -63.53
C ASP A 243 46.99 -26.23 -64.52
N LYS A 244 47.90 -27.22 -64.45
CA LYS A 244 49.14 -27.27 -65.26
C LYS A 244 48.89 -27.21 -66.77
N GLU A 245 47.73 -27.65 -67.20
CA GLU A 245 47.26 -27.60 -68.59
C GLU A 245 46.94 -26.18 -69.07
N LEU A 246 46.71 -25.24 -68.15
CA LEU A 246 46.42 -23.84 -68.47
C LEU A 246 47.73 -23.05 -68.47
N ALA A 247 48.07 -22.49 -69.63
CA ALA A 247 49.30 -21.69 -69.77
C ALA A 247 49.13 -20.29 -69.18
N ASP A 248 47.94 -19.70 -69.31
CA ASP A 248 47.51 -18.49 -68.61
C ASP A 248 46.11 -18.70 -68.03
N LYS A 249 46.07 -18.97 -66.73
CA LYS A 249 44.85 -19.33 -66.01
C LYS A 249 43.73 -18.29 -66.17
N TYR A 250 44.04 -17.00 -66.26
CA TYR A 250 42.99 -15.99 -66.38
C TYR A 250 42.44 -15.92 -67.80
N ALA A 251 43.32 -15.94 -68.80
CA ALA A 251 42.92 -15.83 -70.20
C ALA A 251 42.21 -17.11 -70.68
N ASP A 252 42.74 -18.28 -70.31
CA ASP A 252 42.27 -19.58 -70.79
C ASP A 252 40.90 -19.94 -70.18
N THR A 253 40.72 -19.77 -68.87
CA THR A 253 39.41 -20.02 -68.20
C THR A 253 38.34 -19.02 -68.62
N ASN A 254 38.71 -17.78 -68.95
CA ASN A 254 37.74 -16.80 -69.42
C ASN A 254 37.30 -17.04 -70.87
N ALA A 255 38.12 -17.73 -71.67
CA ALA A 255 37.78 -18.14 -73.04
C ALA A 255 36.95 -19.43 -73.06
N ASP A 256 37.31 -20.41 -72.23
CA ASP A 256 36.52 -21.62 -71.99
C ASP A 256 36.56 -22.01 -70.49
N PRO A 257 35.45 -21.82 -69.76
CA PRO A 257 35.37 -22.14 -68.33
C PRO A 257 35.54 -23.63 -68.00
N TYR A 258 35.52 -24.52 -69.01
CA TYR A 258 35.68 -25.97 -68.84
C TYR A 258 37.02 -26.50 -69.37
N ALA A 259 37.96 -25.61 -69.69
CA ALA A 259 39.31 -25.99 -70.12
C ALA A 259 40.13 -26.64 -68.98
N ASP A 260 39.80 -26.32 -67.73
CA ASP A 260 40.31 -26.93 -66.51
C ASP A 260 39.77 -28.37 -66.36
N ASN A 261 40.66 -29.34 -66.19
CA ASN A 261 40.30 -30.74 -66.10
C ASN A 261 40.88 -31.41 -64.85
N ALA A 262 40.09 -32.31 -64.24
CA ALA A 262 40.43 -32.93 -62.96
C ALA A 262 41.53 -34.02 -63.03
N SER A 263 42.32 -34.12 -64.10
CA SER A 263 43.24 -35.25 -64.30
C SER A 263 44.52 -35.16 -63.47
N ASN A 264 44.88 -33.97 -63.01
CA ASN A 264 46.00 -33.62 -62.13
C ASN A 264 45.55 -33.14 -60.74
N ASN A 265 44.25 -33.17 -60.42
CA ASN A 265 43.79 -32.78 -59.09
C ASN A 265 44.27 -33.75 -58.01
N GLU A 266 44.92 -33.18 -57.00
CA GLU A 266 45.34 -33.93 -55.82
C GLU A 266 44.14 -34.16 -54.88
N LYS A 267 44.11 -35.31 -54.18
CA LYS A 267 42.99 -35.71 -53.31
C LYS A 267 42.72 -34.75 -52.16
N GLU A 268 43.70 -33.93 -51.81
CA GLU A 268 43.70 -33.04 -50.65
C GLU A 268 43.48 -31.55 -51.00
N ASN A 269 43.01 -31.22 -52.22
CA ASN A 269 42.68 -29.84 -52.61
C ASN A 269 41.40 -29.33 -51.92
N LEU A 270 41.45 -28.10 -51.40
CA LEU A 270 40.32 -27.43 -50.72
C LEU A 270 39.15 -27.09 -51.66
N ASN A 271 39.36 -27.13 -52.98
CA ASN A 271 38.32 -26.79 -53.96
C ASN A 271 37.67 -28.01 -54.64
N THR A 272 38.16 -29.23 -54.39
CA THR A 272 37.50 -30.46 -54.85
C THR A 272 36.44 -30.90 -53.84
N LYS A 273 35.18 -30.93 -54.27
CA LYS A 273 34.07 -31.53 -53.52
C LYS A 273 33.81 -32.96 -53.98
#